data_AF-A0A3L7PZ26-F1
#
_entry.id   AF-A0A3L7PZ26-F1
#
_cell.length_a   1.000
_cell.length_b   1.000
_cell.length_c   1.000
_cell.angle_alpha   90.00
_cell.angle_beta   90.00
_cell.angle_gamma   90.00
#
_symmetry.space_group_name_H-M   'P 1'
#
loop_
_entity.id
_entity.type
_entity.pdbx_description
1 polymer ?
#
loop_
_entity_poly.entity_id
_entity_poly.type
_entity_poly.pdbx_seq_one_letter_code
_entity_poly.pdbx_strand_id
1 'polypeptide(L)'
;MTHPFCHPLRPRGRRGATLIVVLAAMAVVLVMLGGMLKIALLGRRQFLKELELRQAECLLEAAAERAVIRLCAEPGWTGGQTTVASEAIVGAGAAEVTTTVTPIDDGVSLGLVVEYPVGRPDSVRRERALHVAREAFMPNQLPASPPSPVPEPSPAVTPEALP
;
A
#
# COMPACT_ATOMS: atom_id res chain seq x y z
N MET A 1 -33.08 88.11 -17.01
CA MET A 1 -32.84 87.04 -18.00
C MET A 1 -32.09 85.94 -17.30
N THR A 2 -32.84 84.97 -16.81
CA THR A 2 -32.41 83.85 -15.96
C THR A 2 -31.96 82.70 -16.84
N HIS A 3 -30.69 82.31 -16.74
CA HIS A 3 -30.18 81.11 -17.38
C HIS A 3 -30.63 79.86 -16.59
N PRO A 4 -31.22 78.85 -17.25
CA PRO A 4 -31.60 77.61 -16.59
C PRO A 4 -30.34 76.77 -16.30
N PHE A 5 -30.16 76.42 -15.04
CA PHE A 5 -29.14 75.47 -14.61
C PHE A 5 -29.53 74.05 -15.06
N CYS A 6 -28.84 73.51 -16.07
CA CYS A 6 -28.86 72.08 -16.36
C CYS A 6 -28.06 71.33 -15.28
N HIS A 7 -28.75 70.61 -14.40
CA HIS A 7 -28.11 69.62 -13.52
C HIS A 7 -27.79 68.34 -14.31
N PRO A 8 -26.53 67.86 -14.32
CA PRO A 8 -26.21 66.57 -14.90
C PRO A 8 -26.75 65.44 -14.00
N LEU A 9 -27.60 64.60 -14.59
CA LEU A 9 -28.07 63.36 -13.98
C LEU A 9 -26.87 62.42 -13.77
N ARG A 10 -26.41 62.27 -12.53
CA ARG A 10 -25.39 61.28 -12.15
C ARG A 10 -25.91 59.87 -12.46
N PRO A 11 -25.23 59.05 -13.27
CA PRO A 11 -25.64 57.67 -13.53
C PRO A 11 -25.44 56.82 -12.27
N ARG A 12 -26.50 56.67 -11.47
CA ARG A 12 -26.53 55.93 -10.20
C ARG A 12 -26.71 54.41 -10.35
N GLY A 13 -26.79 53.89 -11.58
CA GLY A 13 -27.15 52.47 -11.84
C GLY A 13 -26.00 51.48 -12.04
N ARG A 14 -24.74 51.90 -12.24
CA ARG A 14 -23.64 50.98 -12.64
C ARG A 14 -22.88 50.33 -11.49
N ARG A 15 -22.91 50.93 -10.28
CA ARG A 15 -22.16 50.41 -9.12
C ARG A 15 -22.75 49.13 -8.54
N GLY A 16 -24.08 48.98 -8.60
CA GLY A 16 -24.76 47.76 -8.15
C GLY A 16 -24.43 46.57 -9.05
N ALA A 17 -24.39 46.77 -10.37
CA ALA A 17 -24.07 45.71 -11.33
C ALA A 17 -22.65 45.15 -11.13
N THR A 18 -21.65 45.99 -10.88
CA THR A 18 -20.28 45.54 -10.63
C THR A 18 -20.19 44.66 -9.37
N LEU A 19 -20.88 45.01 -8.28
CA LEU A 19 -20.88 44.20 -7.06
C LEU A 19 -21.51 42.82 -7.28
N ILE A 20 -22.60 42.75 -8.06
CA ILE A 20 -23.25 41.47 -8.39
C ILE A 20 -22.29 40.58 -9.18
N VAL A 21 -21.57 41.13 -10.16
CA VAL A 21 -20.59 40.37 -10.96
C VAL A 21 -19.45 39.84 -10.08
N VAL A 22 -18.91 40.67 -9.17
CA VAL A 22 -17.84 40.24 -8.24
C VAL A 22 -18.33 39.16 -7.30
N LEU A 23 -19.54 39.30 -6.73
CA LEU A 23 -20.14 38.29 -5.87
C LEU A 23 -20.37 36.97 -6.61
N ALA A 24 -20.87 37.03 -7.85
CA ALA A 24 -21.05 35.84 -8.67
C ALA A 24 -19.69 35.16 -8.96
N ALA A 25 -18.66 35.93 -9.30
CA ALA A 25 -17.32 35.39 -9.52
C ALA A 25 -16.74 34.74 -8.25
N MET A 26 -16.86 35.39 -7.09
CA MET A 26 -16.44 34.82 -5.81
C MET A 26 -17.21 33.55 -5.45
N ALA A 27 -18.52 33.52 -5.72
CA ALA A 27 -19.34 32.33 -5.50
C ALA A 27 -18.87 31.15 -6.36
N VAL A 28 -18.55 31.39 -7.64
CA VAL A 28 -17.99 30.35 -8.52
C VAL A 28 -16.66 29.83 -7.99
N VAL A 29 -15.76 30.70 -7.56
CA VAL A 29 -14.47 30.29 -6.97
C VAL A 29 -14.67 29.45 -5.70
N LEU A 30 -15.59 29.85 -4.82
CA LEU A 30 -15.90 29.10 -3.60
C LEU A 30 -16.45 27.70 -3.92
N VAL A 31 -17.32 27.58 -4.92
CA VAL A 31 -17.84 26.28 -5.36
C VAL A 31 -16.71 25.40 -5.90
N MET A 32 -15.80 25.96 -6.70
CA MET A 32 -14.64 25.22 -7.20
C MET A 32 -13.72 24.73 -6.06
N LEU A 33 -13.40 25.60 -5.11
CA LEU A 33 -12.57 25.24 -3.95
C LEU A 33 -13.25 24.17 -3.08
N GLY A 34 -14.55 24.31 -2.84
CA GLY A 34 -15.33 23.30 -2.11
C GLY A 34 -15.34 21.94 -2.81
N GLY A 35 -15.45 21.95 -4.15
CA GLY A 35 -15.35 20.74 -4.97
C GLY A 35 -13.99 20.04 -4.84
N MET A 36 -12.89 20.79 -4.98
CA MET A 36 -11.53 20.25 -4.82
C MET A 36 -11.30 19.69 -3.42
N LEU A 37 -11.74 20.40 -2.37
CA LEU A 37 -11.61 19.93 -0.99
C LEU A 37 -12.36 18.63 -0.76
N LYS A 38 -13.59 18.51 -1.27
CA LYS A 38 -14.38 17.28 -1.18
C LYS A 38 -13.67 16.11 -1.87
N ILE A 39 -13.12 16.31 -3.07
CA ILE A 39 -12.38 15.28 -3.80
C ILE A 39 -11.14 14.86 -3.02
N ALA A 40 -10.38 15.80 -2.46
CA ALA A 40 -9.20 15.50 -1.66
C ALA A 40 -9.53 14.66 -0.40
N LEU A 41 -10.63 14.99 0.29
CA LEU A 41 -11.09 14.23 1.45
C LEU A 41 -11.52 12.81 1.08
N LEU A 42 -12.22 12.64 -0.04
CA LEU A 42 -12.62 11.31 -0.54
C LEU A 42 -11.39 10.50 -0.97
N GLY A 43 -10.47 11.11 -1.71
CA GLY A 43 -9.22 10.49 -2.13
C GLY A 43 -8.40 10.01 -0.94
N ARG A 44 -8.24 10.82 0.11
CA ARG A 44 -7.54 10.42 1.33
C ARG A 44 -8.14 9.16 1.97
N ARG A 45 -9.47 9.07 2.04
CA ARG A 45 -10.15 7.88 2.60
C ARG A 45 -9.92 6.64 1.74
N GLN A 46 -9.93 6.79 0.42
CA GLN A 46 -9.63 5.69 -0.50
C GLN A 46 -8.18 5.23 -0.37
N PHE A 47 -7.22 6.16 -0.29
CA PHE A 47 -5.81 5.83 -0.11
C PHE A 47 -5.54 5.10 1.20
N LEU A 48 -6.18 5.48 2.30
CA LEU A 48 -6.01 4.77 3.58
C LEU A 48 -6.52 3.33 3.50
N LYS A 49 -7.67 3.11 2.87
CA LYS A 49 -8.20 1.74 2.66
C LYS A 49 -7.29 0.90 1.78
N GLU A 50 -6.73 1.47 0.71
CA GLU A 50 -5.78 0.77 -0.14
C GLU A 50 -4.51 0.42 0.64
N LEU A 51 -4.00 1.34 1.45
CA LEU A 51 -2.84 1.07 2.32
C LEU A 51 -3.11 -0.09 3.28
N GLU A 52 -4.28 -0.11 3.94
CA GLU A 52 -4.67 -1.18 4.86
C GLU A 52 -4.78 -2.54 4.14
N LEU A 53 -5.35 -2.55 2.94
CA LEU A 53 -5.44 -3.73 2.11
C LEU A 53 -4.06 -4.27 1.73
N ARG A 54 -3.15 -3.39 1.27
CA ARG A 54 -1.76 -3.77 0.94
C ARG A 54 -0.99 -4.25 2.16
N GLN A 55 -1.22 -3.65 3.32
CA GLN A 55 -0.62 -4.11 4.57
C GLN A 55 -1.10 -5.52 4.94
N ALA A 56 -2.40 -5.80 4.79
CA ALA A 56 -2.96 -7.13 5.02
C ALA A 56 -2.38 -8.17 4.05
N GLU A 57 -2.18 -7.81 2.77
CA GLU A 57 -1.52 -8.67 1.77
C GLU A 57 -0.06 -8.98 2.15
N CYS A 58 0.71 -7.96 2.53
CA CYS A 58 2.11 -8.13 2.96
C CYS A 58 2.22 -9.01 4.21
N LEU A 59 1.33 -8.80 5.18
CA LEU A 59 1.25 -9.65 6.39
C LEU A 59 0.92 -11.09 6.06
N LEU A 60 0.04 -11.31 5.07
CA LEU A 60 -0.35 -12.65 4.63
C LEU A 60 0.81 -13.38 3.92
N GLU A 61 1.61 -12.65 3.14
CA GLU A 61 2.81 -13.20 2.51
C GLU A 61 3.89 -13.56 3.55
N ALA A 62 4.18 -12.65 4.49
CA ALA A 62 5.10 -12.93 5.59
C ALA A 62 4.62 -14.10 6.47
N ALA A 63 3.31 -14.21 6.70
CA ALA A 63 2.72 -15.33 7.41
C ALA A 63 2.89 -16.65 6.66
N ALA A 64 2.74 -16.65 5.33
CA ALA A 64 2.93 -17.82 4.49
C ALA A 64 4.37 -18.33 4.58
N GLU A 65 5.36 -17.44 4.44
CA GLU A 65 6.78 -17.80 4.56
C GLU A 65 7.07 -18.40 5.94
N ARG A 66 6.59 -17.75 7.01
CA ARG A 66 6.76 -18.24 8.38
C ARG A 66 6.09 -19.60 8.60
N ALA A 67 4.90 -19.81 8.04
CA ALA A 67 4.17 -21.07 8.13
C ALA A 67 4.93 -22.21 7.44
N VAL A 68 5.50 -21.96 6.25
CA VAL A 68 6.33 -22.94 5.55
C VAL A 68 7.59 -23.28 6.34
N ILE A 69 8.32 -22.26 6.83
CA ILE A 69 9.52 -22.47 7.66
C ILE A 69 9.18 -23.29 8.91
N ARG A 70 8.07 -22.98 9.57
CA ARG A 70 7.62 -23.69 10.77
C ARG A 70 7.21 -25.13 10.45
N LEU A 71 6.51 -25.36 9.34
CA LEU A 71 6.11 -26.70 8.91
C LEU A 71 7.32 -27.57 8.52
N CYS A 72 8.37 -26.98 7.94
CA CYS A 72 9.63 -27.68 7.67
C CYS A 72 10.37 -28.05 8.96
N ALA A 73 10.34 -27.19 9.98
CA ALA A 73 10.95 -27.46 11.28
C ALA A 73 10.14 -28.48 12.11
N GLU A 74 8.81 -28.41 12.03
CA GLU A 74 7.86 -29.23 12.80
C GLU A 74 6.78 -29.81 11.87
N PRO A 75 7.01 -30.96 11.21
CA PRO A 75 6.08 -31.54 10.24
C PRO A 75 4.70 -31.93 10.82
N GLY A 76 4.59 -32.04 12.14
CA GLY A 76 3.32 -32.31 12.85
C GLY A 76 2.54 -31.05 13.23
N TRP A 77 2.98 -29.86 12.82
CA TRP A 77 2.33 -28.60 13.17
C TRP A 77 0.98 -28.48 12.44
N THR A 78 -0.11 -28.32 13.20
CA THR A 78 -1.50 -28.25 12.70
C THR A 78 -1.99 -26.83 12.45
N GLY A 79 -1.15 -25.82 12.70
CA GLY A 79 -1.50 -24.41 12.61
C GLY A 79 -1.53 -23.72 13.97
N GLY A 80 -2.08 -22.52 13.98
CA GLY A 80 -2.19 -21.71 15.19
C GLY A 80 -2.55 -20.27 14.89
N GLN A 81 -2.87 -19.54 15.96
CA GLN A 81 -3.15 -18.12 15.91
C GLN A 81 -1.94 -17.35 16.43
N THR A 82 -1.49 -16.36 15.67
CA THR A 82 -0.38 -15.48 16.05
C THR A 82 -0.84 -14.05 15.94
N THR A 83 -0.74 -13.30 17.03
CA THR A 83 -0.97 -11.86 17.02
C THR A 83 0.33 -11.15 16.71
N VAL A 84 0.30 -10.27 15.72
CA VAL A 84 1.41 -9.37 15.39
C VAL A 84 1.10 -8.03 16.04
N ALA A 85 1.96 -7.64 16.99
CA ALA A 85 1.78 -6.42 17.76
C ALA A 85 1.90 -5.17 16.87
N SER A 86 1.22 -4.10 17.25
CA SER A 86 1.18 -2.84 16.49
C SER A 86 2.56 -2.23 16.26
N GLU A 87 3.53 -2.49 17.15
CA GLU A 87 4.87 -1.92 17.08
C GLU A 87 5.71 -2.57 15.98
N ALA A 88 5.33 -3.78 15.55
CA ALA A 88 5.99 -4.53 14.48
C ALA A 88 5.38 -4.24 13.09
N ILE A 89 4.32 -3.43 13.02
CA ILE A 89 3.57 -3.15 11.78
C ILE A 89 3.53 -1.64 11.54
N VAL A 90 3.78 -1.23 10.31
CA VAL A 90 3.54 0.16 9.91
C VAL A 90 2.03 0.37 9.78
N GLY A 91 1.43 1.09 10.72
CA GLY A 91 0.03 1.51 10.62
C GLY A 91 -0.67 1.67 11.97
N ALA A 92 -1.97 1.40 11.98
CA ALA A 92 -2.86 1.89 13.04
C ALA A 92 -3.33 0.82 14.05
N GLY A 93 -2.88 -0.43 13.94
CA GLY A 93 -3.34 -1.49 14.83
C GLY A 93 -2.51 -2.77 14.78
N ALA A 94 -2.84 -3.69 15.68
CA ALA A 94 -2.33 -5.05 15.64
C ALA A 94 -2.98 -5.84 14.49
N ALA A 95 -2.31 -6.90 14.07
CA ALA A 95 -2.85 -7.87 13.13
C ALA A 95 -3.02 -9.24 13.80
N GLU A 96 -4.01 -9.98 13.35
CA GLU A 96 -4.22 -11.36 13.77
C GLU A 96 -4.06 -12.28 12.57
N VAL A 97 -3.19 -13.27 12.74
CA VAL A 97 -2.91 -14.27 11.71
C VAL A 97 -3.37 -15.62 12.24
N THR A 98 -4.33 -16.23 11.56
CA THR A 98 -4.74 -17.61 11.82
C THR A 98 -4.23 -18.49 10.69
N THR A 99 -3.44 -19.50 11.04
CA THR A 99 -2.97 -20.53 10.11
C THR A 99 -3.64 -21.85 10.42
N THR A 100 -4.17 -22.51 9.40
CA THR A 100 -4.69 -23.86 9.44
C THR A 100 -3.89 -24.74 8.49
N VAL A 101 -3.59 -25.96 8.93
CA VAL A 101 -2.80 -26.92 8.15
C VAL A 101 -3.65 -28.16 7.93
N THR A 102 -3.93 -28.46 6.67
CA THR A 102 -4.77 -29.61 6.29
C THR A 102 -3.95 -30.56 5.43
N PRO A 103 -3.73 -31.81 5.86
CA PRO A 103 -3.04 -32.79 5.02
C PRO A 103 -3.88 -33.11 3.78
N ILE A 104 -3.21 -33.25 2.63
CA ILE A 104 -3.80 -33.66 1.34
C ILE A 104 -2.95 -34.79 0.75
N ASP A 105 -3.47 -35.53 -0.23
CA ASP A 105 -2.83 -36.76 -0.73
C ASP A 105 -1.35 -36.57 -1.15
N ASP A 106 -1.04 -35.46 -1.83
CA ASP A 106 0.31 -35.15 -2.35
C ASP A 106 1.07 -34.07 -1.55
N GLY A 107 0.63 -33.76 -0.31
CA GLY A 107 1.31 -32.76 0.51
C GLY A 107 0.44 -32.14 1.59
N VAL A 108 0.54 -30.82 1.74
CA VAL A 108 -0.16 -30.07 2.78
C VAL A 108 -0.80 -28.82 2.19
N SER A 109 -2.06 -28.57 2.53
CA SER A 109 -2.76 -27.33 2.25
C SER A 109 -2.69 -26.40 3.46
N LEU A 110 -2.12 -25.22 3.28
CA LEU A 110 -2.02 -24.16 4.28
C LEU A 110 -3.12 -23.14 4.04
N GLY A 111 -4.09 -23.05 4.95
CA GLY A 111 -5.05 -21.95 5.00
C GLY A 111 -4.51 -20.82 5.86
N LEU A 112 -4.37 -19.62 5.32
CA LEU A 112 -3.96 -18.43 6.06
C LEU A 112 -5.06 -17.40 6.02
N VAL A 113 -5.44 -16.91 7.20
CA VAL A 113 -6.38 -15.81 7.37
C VAL A 113 -5.68 -14.70 8.13
N VAL A 114 -5.65 -13.50 7.56
CA VAL A 114 -5.13 -12.30 8.20
C VAL A 114 -6.27 -11.32 8.39
N GLU A 115 -6.42 -10.81 9.61
CA GLU A 115 -7.30 -9.69 9.94
C GLU A 115 -6.45 -8.49 10.37
N TYR A 116 -6.65 -7.36 9.71
CA TYR A 116 -5.94 -6.11 10.00
C TYR A 116 -6.76 -4.88 9.60
N PRO A 117 -6.81 -3.83 10.44
CA PRO A 117 -6.44 -3.82 11.86
C PRO A 117 -7.47 -4.57 12.71
N VAL A 118 -7.03 -5.30 13.74
CA VAL A 118 -7.93 -6.09 14.61
C VAL A 118 -8.80 -5.18 15.47
N GLY A 119 -10.06 -5.56 15.65
CA GLY A 119 -10.98 -4.92 16.59
C GLY A 119 -11.56 -3.59 16.11
N ARG A 120 -11.42 -3.29 14.81
CA ARG A 120 -12.00 -2.09 14.20
C ARG A 120 -13.13 -2.43 13.23
N PRO A 121 -14.13 -1.54 13.07
CA PRO A 121 -15.23 -1.76 12.13
C PRO A 121 -14.80 -1.70 10.66
N ASP A 122 -13.63 -1.13 10.37
CA ASP A 122 -13.00 -1.09 9.05
C ASP A 122 -11.93 -2.19 8.88
N SER A 123 -11.93 -3.23 9.71
CA SER A 123 -10.98 -4.33 9.58
C SER A 123 -11.10 -5.01 8.22
N VAL A 124 -9.94 -5.25 7.60
CA VAL A 124 -9.82 -6.00 6.36
C VAL A 124 -9.40 -7.41 6.70
N ARG A 125 -10.21 -8.38 6.28
CA ARG A 125 -9.90 -9.81 6.38
C ARG A 125 -9.50 -10.35 5.01
N ARG A 126 -8.32 -10.96 4.93
CA ARG A 126 -7.80 -11.62 3.73
C ARG A 126 -7.51 -13.07 4.02
N GLU A 127 -7.79 -13.91 3.05
CA GLU A 127 -7.56 -15.35 3.13
C GLU A 127 -6.77 -15.80 1.90
N ARG A 128 -5.86 -16.74 2.11
CA ARG A 128 -5.13 -17.41 1.03
C ARG A 128 -4.91 -18.87 1.41
N ALA A 129 -5.15 -19.75 0.45
CA ALA A 129 -4.74 -21.14 0.53
C ALA A 129 -3.45 -21.34 -0.27
N LEU A 130 -2.50 -22.10 0.28
CA LEU A 130 -1.25 -22.46 -0.37
C LEU A 130 -1.08 -23.97 -0.31
N HIS A 131 -0.74 -24.58 -1.44
CA HIS A 131 -0.39 -26.00 -1.48
C HIS A 131 1.12 -26.13 -1.42
N VAL A 132 1.61 -26.87 -0.43
CA VAL A 132 3.02 -27.20 -0.28
C VAL A 132 3.18 -28.67 -0.61
N ALA A 133 3.90 -28.95 -1.69
CA ALA A 133 4.18 -30.30 -2.13
C ALA A 133 5.02 -31.05 -1.08
N ARG A 134 4.75 -32.34 -0.90
CA ARG A 134 5.47 -33.16 0.08
C ARG A 134 7.00 -33.16 -0.14
N GLU A 135 7.41 -33.04 -1.40
CA GLU A 135 8.83 -33.03 -1.81
C GLU A 135 9.58 -31.79 -1.31
N ALA A 136 8.90 -30.67 -1.11
CA ALA A 136 9.50 -29.43 -0.61
C ALA A 136 9.94 -29.53 0.87
N PHE A 137 9.47 -30.55 1.60
CA PHE A 137 9.84 -30.79 3.00
C PHE A 137 11.11 -31.62 3.17
N MET A 138 11.74 -32.10 2.10
CA MET A 138 13.01 -32.84 2.18
C MET A 138 14.18 -31.84 2.25
N PRO A 139 14.83 -31.66 3.41
CA PRO A 139 15.87 -30.65 3.59
C PRO A 139 17.22 -31.21 3.14
N ASN A 140 17.36 -31.72 1.91
CA ASN A 140 18.68 -32.01 1.35
C ASN A 140 18.65 -32.34 -0.16
N GLN A 141 18.60 -31.33 -1.02
CA GLN A 141 19.52 -31.29 -2.16
C GLN A 141 19.94 -29.83 -2.34
N LEU A 142 20.91 -29.41 -1.51
CA LEU A 142 21.85 -28.40 -1.98
C LEU A 142 22.38 -28.94 -3.33
N PRO A 143 22.25 -28.25 -4.47
CA PRO A 143 23.04 -28.61 -5.62
C PRO A 143 24.49 -28.44 -5.16
N ALA A 144 25.19 -29.55 -4.94
CA ALA A 144 26.62 -29.59 -4.84
C ALA A 144 27.20 -29.25 -6.24
N SER A 145 26.90 -28.05 -6.75
CA SER A 145 27.78 -27.43 -7.72
C SER A 145 28.91 -26.81 -6.91
N PRO A 146 30.12 -27.38 -6.94
CA PRO A 146 31.27 -26.64 -6.46
C PRO A 146 31.32 -25.29 -7.18
N PRO A 147 31.68 -24.19 -6.50
CA PRO A 147 31.92 -22.93 -7.18
C PRO A 147 32.93 -23.20 -8.30
N SER A 148 32.56 -22.87 -9.54
CA SER A 148 33.52 -22.87 -10.64
C SER A 148 34.75 -22.09 -10.20
N PRO A 149 35.98 -22.61 -10.41
CA PRO A 149 37.19 -21.88 -10.07
C PRO A 149 37.14 -20.55 -10.81
N VAL A 150 37.15 -19.47 -10.04
CA VAL A 150 37.31 -18.11 -10.55
C VAL A 150 38.55 -18.11 -11.45
N PRO A 151 38.44 -17.79 -12.75
CA PRO A 151 39.62 -17.70 -13.60
C PRO A 151 40.54 -16.62 -13.04
N GLU A 152 41.75 -17.06 -12.71
CA GLU A 152 42.85 -16.25 -12.21
C GLU A 152 43.06 -15.02 -13.11
N PRO A 153 43.20 -13.80 -12.56
CA PRO A 153 43.37 -12.60 -13.36
C PRO A 153 44.70 -12.68 -14.13
N SER A 154 44.59 -12.74 -15.45
CA SER A 154 45.70 -12.71 -16.41
C SER A 154 46.64 -11.53 -16.11
N PRO A 155 47.97 -11.75 -16.01
CA PRO A 155 48.91 -10.68 -15.71
C PRO A 155 48.93 -9.63 -16.81
N ALA A 156 48.84 -8.36 -16.37
CA ALA A 156 48.86 -7.18 -17.20
C ALA A 156 50.07 -7.17 -18.15
N VAL A 157 49.79 -6.99 -19.44
CA VAL A 157 50.79 -6.69 -20.47
C VAL A 157 51.34 -5.29 -20.19
N THR A 158 52.59 -5.23 -19.74
CA THR A 158 53.41 -4.02 -19.70
C THR A 158 53.77 -3.62 -21.13
N PRO A 159 53.38 -2.44 -21.65
CA PRO A 159 53.94 -1.94 -22.89
C PRO A 159 55.32 -1.33 -22.60
N GLU A 160 56.33 -2.12 -22.94
CA GLU A 160 57.73 -1.71 -23.04
C GLU A 160 57.89 -0.73 -24.23
N ALA A 161 58.50 0.41 -23.90
CA ALA A 161 59.24 1.38 -24.69
C ALA A 161 59.30 1.26 -26.23
N LEU A 162 59.10 2.40 -26.90
CA LEU A 162 59.91 2.79 -28.07
C LEU A 162 60.02 4.34 -28.13
N PRO A 163 61.09 4.85 -28.78
CA PRO A 163 61.88 6.04 -28.40
C PRO A 163 61.32 7.41 -28.83
#